data_AF-A0A920SQZ0-F1
#
_entry.id   AF-A0A920SQZ0-F1
#
_cell.length_a   1.000
_cell.length_b   1.000
_cell.length_c   1.000
_cell.angle_alpha   90.00
_cell.angle_beta   90.00
_cell.angle_gamma   90.00
#
_symmetry.space_group_name_H-M   'P 1'
#
loop_
_entity.id
_entity.type
_entity.pdbx_description
1 polymer ?
#
loop_
_entity_poly.entity_id
_entity_poly.type
_entity_poly.pdbx_seq_one_letter_code
_entity_poly.pdbx_strand_id
1 'polypeptide(L)' 'MDPNLSRPKRSLGQNFLVDVNIQKKIVAALNADAMEVVLEVGPGRGALTRHLVSAVSKLY' A
#
# COMPACT_ATOMS: atom_id res chain seq x y z
N MET A 1 -5.60 6.02 -14.63
CA MET A 1 -5.94 6.70 -13.36
C MET A 1 -7.45 6.67 -13.28
N ASP A 2 -8.03 6.13 -12.19
CA ASP A 2 -9.50 6.13 -12.04
C ASP A 2 -10.02 7.59 -12.02
N PRO A 3 -10.86 7.99 -12.97
CA PRO A 3 -11.38 9.35 -13.08
C PRO A 3 -12.28 9.77 -11.90
N ASN A 4 -12.72 8.83 -11.06
CA ASN A 4 -13.54 9.11 -9.87
C ASN A 4 -12.72 9.37 -8.60
N LEU A 5 -11.39 9.38 -8.67
CA LEU A 5 -10.58 9.51 -7.47
C LEU A 5 -10.44 10.97 -7.01
N SER A 6 -10.93 11.25 -5.80
CA SER A 6 -10.80 12.57 -5.17
C SER A 6 -9.33 13.05 -5.10
N ARG A 7 -9.14 14.37 -5.25
CA ARG A 7 -7.83 15.01 -5.10
C ARG A 7 -7.28 14.80 -3.67
N PRO A 8 -5.95 14.63 -3.50
CA PRO A 8 -5.35 14.51 -2.18
C PRO A 8 -5.71 15.70 -1.31
N LYS A 9 -6.17 15.44 -0.09
CA LYS A 9 -6.43 16.47 0.92
C LYS A 9 -5.20 16.69 1.79
N ARG A 10 -4.66 17.90 1.75
CA ARG A 10 -3.49 18.29 2.57
C ARG A 10 -3.76 18.15 4.08
N SER A 11 -4.98 18.46 4.52
CA SER A 11 -5.39 18.32 5.92
C SER A 11 -5.38 16.87 6.43
N LEU A 12 -5.44 15.88 5.53
CA LEU A 12 -5.37 14.45 5.85
C LEU A 12 -3.96 13.87 5.62
N GLY A 13 -2.98 14.70 5.25
CA GLY A 13 -1.61 14.24 4.98
C GLY A 13 -1.48 13.30 3.77
N GLN A 14 -2.46 13.27 2.86
CA GLN A 14 -2.48 12.32 1.75
C GLN A 14 -1.38 12.61 0.72
N ASN A 15 -0.31 11.83 0.78
CA ASN A 15 0.73 11.75 -0.24
C ASN A 15 0.71 10.34 -0.83
N PHE A 16 0.54 10.23 -2.14
CA PHE A 16 0.37 8.92 -2.79
C PHE A 16 1.69 8.44 -3.39
N LEU A 17 2.09 7.23 -3.01
CA LEU A 17 3.28 6.58 -3.53
C LEU A 17 3.04 6.12 -4.98
N VAL A 18 3.73 6.75 -5.93
CA VAL A 18 3.56 6.48 -7.37
C VAL A 18 4.63 5.59 -7.98
N ASP A 19 5.82 5.53 -7.36
CA ASP A 19 6.93 4.74 -7.87
C ASP A 19 6.80 3.25 -7.50
N VAL A 20 6.68 2.40 -8.51
CA VAL A 20 6.48 0.95 -8.35
C VAL A 20 7.73 0.25 -7.81
N ASN A 21 8.94 0.72 -8.12
CA ASN A 21 10.16 0.13 -7.61
C ASN A 21 10.29 0.38 -6.11
N ILE A 22 9.92 1.58 -5.65
CA ILE A 22 9.88 1.90 -4.22
C ILE A 22 8.79 1.08 -3.52
N GLN A 23 7.60 0.92 -4.11
CA GLN A 23 6.56 0.05 -3.55
C GLN A 23 7.07 -1.38 -3.31
N LYS A 24 7.72 -1.99 -4.31
CA LYS A 24 8.31 -3.33 -4.21
C LYS A 24 9.38 -3.42 -3.13
N LYS A 25 10.27 -2.42 -3.05
CA LYS A 25 11.33 -2.38 -2.02
C LYS A 25 10.76 -2.27 -0.61
N ILE A 26 9.72 -1.48 -0.40
CA ILE A 26 9.04 -1.36 0.89
C ILE A 26 8.45 -2.70 1.32
N VAL A 27 7.70 -3.38 0.43
CA VAL A 27 7.11 -4.68 0.74
C VAL A 27 8.19 -5.75 0.98
N ALA A 28 9.25 -5.77 0.17
CA ALA A 28 10.36 -6.70 0.37
C ALA A 28 11.09 -6.46 1.71
N ALA A 29 11.18 -5.21 2.18
CA ALA A 29 11.80 -4.89 3.46
C ALA A 29 10.98 -5.36 4.68
N LEU A 30 9.68 -5.65 4.51
CA LEU A 30 8.87 -6.30 5.55
C LEU A 30 9.38 -7.72 5.83
N ASN A 31 10.07 -8.33 4.86
CA ASN A 31 10.53 -9.73 4.88
C ASN A 31 9.41 -10.69 5.31
N ALA A 32 8.19 -10.39 4.86
CA ALA A 32 7.00 -11.08 5.31
C ALA A 32 6.95 -12.49 4.75
N ASP A 33 6.60 -13.44 5.61
CA ASP A 33 6.28 -14.80 5.20
C ASP A 33 4.80 -14.86 4.79
N ALA A 34 4.46 -15.81 3.91
CA ALA A 34 3.10 -16.08 3.43
C ALA A 34 2.13 -16.49 4.56
N MET A 35 2.62 -16.67 5.79
CA MET A 35 1.85 -16.98 7.00
C MET A 35 1.52 -15.72 7.83
N GLU A 36 2.09 -14.56 7.51
CA GLU A 36 1.94 -13.37 8.33
C GLU A 36 0.61 -12.63 8.14
N VAL A 37 0.22 -11.91 9.19
CA VAL A 37 -0.96 -11.05 9.25
C VAL A 37 -0.49 -9.60 9.37
N VAL A 38 -0.89 -8.75 8.43
CA VAL A 38 -0.46 -7.34 8.35
C VAL A 38 -1.66 -6.41 8.46
N LEU A 39 -1.46 -5.26 9.11
CA LEU A 39 -2.42 -4.15 9.17
C LEU A 39 -1.86 -2.96 8.38
N GLU A 40 -2.56 -2.50 7.35
CA GLU A 40 -2.20 -1.31 6.58
C GLU A 40 -2.98 -0.08 7.05
N VAL A 41 -2.28 0.87 7.69
CA VAL A 41 -2.88 2.14 8.09
C VAL A 41 -2.75 3.15 6.95
N GLY A 42 -3.89 3.68 6.51
CA GLY A 42 -3.93 4.71 5.46
C GLY A 42 -3.54 4.19 4.08
N PRO A 43 -4.23 3.17 3.52
CA PRO A 43 -3.87 2.55 2.24
C PRO A 43 -3.94 3.52 1.06
N GLY A 44 -4.65 4.64 1.21
CA GLY A 44 -4.76 5.68 0.20
C GLY A 44 -5.33 5.13 -1.10
N ARG A 45 -4.51 5.07 -2.16
CA ARG A 45 -4.88 4.50 -3.48
C ARG A 45 -4.50 3.03 -3.64
N GLY A 46 -4.20 2.36 -2.53
CA GLY A 46 -3.78 0.97 -2.48
C GLY A 46 -2.42 0.71 -3.13
N ALA A 47 -1.49 1.66 -3.05
CA ALA A 47 -0.17 1.53 -3.68
C ALA A 47 0.61 0.35 -3.12
N LEU A 48 0.57 0.14 -1.80
CA LEU A 48 1.20 -1.00 -1.13
C LEU A 48 0.22 -2.17 -1.00
N THR A 49 -1.06 -1.91 -0.71
CA THR A 49 -2.14 -2.92 -0.66
C THR A 49 -2.05 -3.94 -1.80
N ARG A 50 -1.87 -3.49 -3.05
CA ARG A 50 -1.79 -4.38 -4.24
C ARG A 50 -0.63 -5.37 -4.21
N HIS A 51 0.49 -5.02 -3.56
CA HIS A 51 1.64 -5.92 -3.43
C HIS A 51 1.51 -6.78 -2.17
N LEU A 52 0.98 -6.21 -1.08
CA LEU A 52 0.80 -6.90 0.20
C LEU A 52 -0.19 -8.06 0.10
N VAL A 53 -1.32 -7.91 -0.60
CA VAL A 53 -2.32 -8.99 -0.74
C VAL A 53 -1.78 -10.25 -1.42
N SER A 54 -0.68 -10.14 -2.16
CA SER A 54 0.00 -11.30 -2.79
C SER A 54 1.16 -11.84 -1.96
N ALA A 55 1.58 -11.12 -0.92
CA ALA A 55 2.77 -11.45 -0.12
C ALA A 55 2.44 -12.03 1.26
N VAL A 56 1.24 -11.77 1.80
CA VAL A 56 0.87 -12.14 3.18
C VAL A 56 -0.38 -13.02 3.23
N SER A 57 -0.57 -13.73 4.34
CA SER A 57 -1.75 -14.59 4.55
C SER A 57 -3.03 -13.76 4.68
N LYS A 58 -2.94 -12.65 5.41
CA LYS A 58 -4.10 -11.79 5.69
C LYS A 58 -3.68 -10.34 5.82
N LEU A 59 -4.43 -9.46 5.16
CA LEU A 59 -4.27 -8.01 5.23
C LEU A 59 -5.53 -7.39 5.85
N TYR A 60 -5.34 -6.49 6.81
CA TYR A 60 -6.37 -5.65 7.43
C TYR A 60 -6.20 -4.19 7.03
#